data_AF-A0A1M2ZGD9-F1
#
_entry.id   AF-A0A1M2ZGD9-F1
#
_cell.length_a   1.000
_cell.length_b   1.000
_cell.length_c   1.000
_cell.angle_alpha   90.00
_cell.angle_beta   90.00
_cell.angle_gamma   90.00
#
_symmetry.space_group_name_H-M   'P 1'
#
loop_
_entity.id
_entity.type
_entity.pdbx_description
1 polymer ?
#
loop_
_entity_poly.entity_id
_entity_poly.type
_entity_poly.pdbx_seq_one_letter_code
_entity_poly.pdbx_strand_id
1 'polypeptide(L)'
;MMLALLLLAANASVPAAERRPVDVRSTSDDALTQRLSDALTRSLGSAKRLRPAEGDDKTGLSLVILGSVTPKGDRFDYMVDLVKPGDNLSSQRLASMSGTCREEQIARCAADIVSKAERKVKD
;
A
#
# COMPACT_ATOMS: atom_id res chain seq x y z
N MET A 1 17.25 -46.33 13.80
CA MET A 1 15.84 -45.90 13.63
C MET A 1 15.70 -44.48 14.17
N MET A 2 14.74 -43.73 13.62
CA MET A 2 14.32 -42.37 13.97
C MET A 2 15.16 -41.22 13.40
N LEU A 3 14.87 -40.93 12.12
CA LEU A 3 14.87 -39.58 11.56
C LEU A 3 14.12 -38.62 12.51
N ALA A 4 14.81 -37.62 13.03
CA ALA A 4 14.18 -36.45 13.61
C ALA A 4 13.61 -35.61 12.46
N LEU A 5 12.29 -35.65 12.28
CA LEU A 5 11.59 -34.76 11.35
C LEU A 5 11.76 -33.32 11.83
N LEU A 6 12.44 -32.53 11.01
CA LEU A 6 12.44 -31.08 11.05
C LEU A 6 11.01 -30.58 10.90
N LEU A 7 10.43 -30.05 11.98
CA LEU A 7 9.26 -29.18 11.93
C LEU A 7 9.66 -27.87 11.26
N LEU A 8 9.62 -27.83 9.93
CA LEU A 8 9.51 -26.57 9.21
C LEU A 8 8.13 -25.98 9.53
N ALA A 9 8.08 -25.07 10.49
CA ALA A 9 6.98 -24.14 10.62
C ALA A 9 6.88 -23.34 9.32
N ALA A 10 6.02 -23.78 8.41
CA ALA A 10 5.63 -23.00 7.27
C ALA A 10 4.94 -21.74 7.79
N ASN A 11 5.64 -20.60 7.76
CA ASN A 11 4.98 -19.30 7.64
C ASN A 11 4.28 -19.31 6.28
N ALA A 12 3.12 -19.97 6.20
CA ALA A 12 2.26 -19.90 5.03
C ALA A 12 1.81 -18.43 4.92
N SER A 13 2.54 -17.66 4.12
CA SER A 13 2.08 -16.35 3.68
C SER A 13 0.70 -16.53 3.07
N VAL A 14 -0.28 -15.76 3.57
CA VAL A 14 -1.65 -15.78 3.05
C VAL A 14 -1.60 -15.69 1.52
N PRO A 15 -2.19 -16.66 0.78
CA PRO A 15 -2.21 -16.63 -0.67
C PRO A 15 -2.66 -15.27 -1.20
N ALA A 16 -2.11 -14.81 -2.32
CA ALA A 16 -2.47 -13.50 -2.87
C ALA A 16 -4.00 -13.34 -3.04
N ALA A 17 -4.68 -14.38 -3.51
CA ALA A 17 -6.14 -14.38 -3.66
C ALA A 17 -6.91 -14.09 -2.36
N GLU A 18 -6.35 -14.42 -1.20
CA GLU A 18 -6.96 -14.20 0.12
C GLU A 18 -6.55 -12.85 0.75
N ARG A 19 -5.57 -12.15 0.18
CA ARG A 19 -5.20 -10.79 0.59
C ARG A 19 -6.19 -9.77 0.01
N ARG A 20 -6.50 -8.74 0.78
CA ARG A 20 -7.45 -7.69 0.38
C ARG A 20 -6.84 -6.87 -0.78
N PRO A 21 -7.55 -6.72 -1.91
CA PRO A 21 -7.07 -5.87 -2.99
C PRO A 21 -7.09 -4.40 -2.59
N VAL A 22 -6.08 -3.66 -3.05
CA VAL A 22 -5.92 -2.23 -2.86
C VAL A 22 -5.50 -1.60 -4.18
N ASP A 23 -6.31 -0.67 -4.66
CA ASP A 23 -5.98 0.17 -5.80
C ASP A 23 -5.07 1.32 -5.35
N VAL A 24 -4.16 1.77 -6.21
CA VAL A 24 -3.32 2.94 -5.95
C VAL A 24 -3.71 4.02 -6.93
N ARG A 25 -4.19 5.15 -6.41
CA ARG A 25 -4.66 6.28 -7.19
C ARG A 25 -3.83 7.51 -6.88
N SER A 26 -3.64 8.34 -7.89
CA SER A 26 -3.02 9.64 -7.76
C SER A 26 -3.92 10.70 -8.39
N THR A 27 -3.98 11.88 -7.79
CA THR A 27 -4.62 13.06 -8.41
C THR A 27 -3.63 13.91 -9.22
N SER A 28 -2.37 13.47 -9.33
CA SER A 28 -1.28 14.13 -10.08
C SER A 28 -0.55 13.15 -10.99
N ASP A 29 -0.08 13.62 -12.13
CA ASP A 29 0.67 12.88 -13.14
C ASP A 29 2.18 13.18 -13.15
N ASP A 30 2.67 14.01 -12.22
CA ASP A 30 4.10 14.33 -12.12
C ASP A 30 4.98 13.11 -11.81
N ALA A 31 6.21 13.14 -12.30
CA ALA A 31 7.13 12.00 -12.26
C ALA A 31 7.43 11.50 -10.84
N LEU A 32 7.50 12.38 -9.84
CA LEU A 32 7.82 11.98 -8.47
C LEU A 32 6.61 11.32 -7.81
N THR A 33 5.41 11.85 -8.03
CA THR A 33 4.17 11.22 -7.58
C THR A 33 3.96 9.86 -8.25
N GLN A 34 4.24 9.73 -9.55
CA GLN A 34 4.18 8.44 -10.25
C GLN A 34 5.18 7.42 -9.68
N ARG A 35 6.43 7.84 -9.39
CA ARG A 35 7.41 6.97 -8.72
C ARG A 35 6.93 6.49 -7.36
N LEU A 36 6.23 7.34 -6.59
CA LEU A 36 5.62 6.94 -5.31
C LEU A 36 4.47 5.95 -5.54
N SER A 37 3.59 6.21 -6.50
CA SER A 37 2.49 5.32 -6.89
C SER A 37 2.98 3.92 -7.26
N ASP A 38 4.03 3.85 -8.09
CA ASP A 38 4.66 2.58 -8.47
C ASP A 38 5.29 1.87 -7.27
N ALA A 39 5.95 2.63 -6.39
CA ALA A 39 6.54 2.07 -5.18
C ALA A 39 5.47 1.50 -4.22
N LEU A 40 4.33 2.17 -4.07
CA LEU A 40 3.18 1.68 -3.29
C LEU A 40 2.64 0.39 -3.90
N THR A 41 2.42 0.38 -5.22
CA THR A 41 1.94 -0.81 -5.94
C THR A 41 2.89 -2.00 -5.77
N ARG A 42 4.20 -1.79 -5.95
CA ARG A 42 5.21 -2.84 -5.71
C ARG A 42 5.21 -3.32 -4.25
N SER A 43 5.09 -2.39 -3.30
CA SER A 43 5.06 -2.75 -1.89
C SER A 43 3.83 -3.57 -1.51
N LEU A 44 2.67 -3.33 -2.13
CA LEU A 44 1.48 -4.14 -1.94
C LEU A 44 1.72 -5.60 -2.37
N GLY A 45 2.55 -5.84 -3.40
CA GLY A 45 2.93 -7.18 -3.82
C GLY A 45 3.54 -8.03 -2.69
N SER A 46 4.30 -7.39 -1.80
CA SER A 46 4.99 -8.03 -0.67
C SER A 46 4.28 -7.90 0.68
N ALA A 47 3.11 -7.25 0.74
CA ALA A 47 2.37 -7.05 1.97
C ALA A 47 1.71 -8.36 2.47
N LYS A 48 1.53 -8.50 3.77
CA LYS A 48 1.02 -9.72 4.40
C LYS A 48 -0.47 -9.92 4.18
N ARG A 49 -1.24 -8.83 4.14
CA ARG A 49 -2.72 -8.84 4.14
C ARG A 49 -3.34 -8.04 3.00
N LEU A 50 -2.54 -7.23 2.34
CA LEU A 50 -2.94 -6.42 1.19
C LEU A 50 -2.26 -6.94 -0.06
N ARG A 51 -2.86 -6.68 -1.21
CA ARG A 51 -2.25 -6.91 -2.53
C ARG A 51 -2.70 -5.82 -3.51
N PRO A 52 -2.01 -5.64 -4.65
CA PRO A 52 -2.51 -4.79 -5.72
C PRO A 52 -3.90 -5.25 -6.18
N ALA A 53 -4.78 -4.30 -6.47
CA ALA A 53 -6.06 -4.56 -7.13
C ALA A 53 -5.84 -4.85 -8.62
N GLU A 54 -6.55 -5.84 -9.16
CA GLU A 54 -6.52 -6.25 -10.56
C GLU A 54 -7.96 -6.36 -11.11
N GLY A 55 -8.18 -5.99 -12.37
CA GLY A 55 -9.51 -6.08 -13.00
C GLY A 55 -10.61 -5.36 -12.20
N ASP A 56 -11.65 -6.12 -11.83
CA ASP A 56 -12.84 -5.64 -11.12
C ASP A 56 -12.57 -5.25 -9.65
N ASP A 57 -11.43 -5.67 -9.08
CA ASP A 57 -11.04 -5.36 -7.70
C ASP A 57 -10.81 -3.86 -7.46
N LYS A 58 -10.60 -3.07 -8.52
CA LYS A 58 -10.28 -1.63 -8.43
C LYS A 58 -11.39 -0.80 -7.78
N THR A 59 -12.57 -1.38 -7.59
CA THR A 59 -13.69 -0.77 -6.85
C THR A 59 -13.59 -0.92 -5.33
N GLY A 60 -12.61 -1.70 -4.83
CA GLY A 60 -12.35 -1.95 -3.42
C GLY A 60 -11.57 -0.86 -2.71
N LEU A 61 -10.75 -1.25 -1.71
CA LEU A 61 -9.89 -0.32 -0.97
C LEU A 61 -8.97 0.45 -1.91
N SER A 62 -8.70 1.71 -1.59
CA SER A 62 -7.78 2.56 -2.36
C SER A 62 -6.78 3.26 -1.46
N LEU A 63 -5.53 3.31 -1.89
CA LEU A 63 -4.53 4.28 -1.42
C LEU A 63 -4.53 5.46 -2.40
N VAL A 64 -4.97 6.62 -1.95
CA VAL A 64 -5.07 7.82 -2.77
C VAL A 64 -3.97 8.79 -2.37
N ILE A 65 -3.02 9.05 -3.28
CA ILE A 65 -2.04 10.12 -3.13
C ILE A 65 -2.77 11.44 -3.38
N LEU A 66 -2.85 12.27 -2.34
CA LEU A 66 -3.55 13.55 -2.39
C LEU A 66 -2.64 14.65 -2.95
N GLY A 67 -3.01 15.19 -4.11
CA GLY A 67 -2.23 16.22 -4.80
C GLY A 67 -0.91 15.67 -5.37
N SER A 68 -0.08 16.59 -5.83
CA SER A 68 1.32 16.30 -6.19
C SER A 68 2.16 16.19 -4.92
N VAL A 69 3.06 15.22 -4.86
CA VAL A 69 4.08 15.19 -3.79
C VAL A 69 4.97 16.43 -3.93
N THR A 70 5.26 17.09 -2.80
CA THR A 70 5.99 18.38 -2.83
C THR A 70 7.49 18.13 -2.65
N PRO A 71 8.33 18.37 -3.67
CA PRO A 71 9.78 18.18 -3.56
C PRO A 71 10.42 19.22 -2.62
N LYS A 72 11.44 18.79 -1.89
CA LYS A 72 12.21 19.53 -0.88
C LYS A 72 13.68 19.07 -0.91
N GLY A 73 14.41 19.48 -1.94
CA GLY A 73 15.79 19.04 -2.14
C GLY A 73 15.85 17.54 -2.46
N ASP A 74 16.49 16.75 -1.61
CA ASP A 74 16.57 15.28 -1.72
C ASP A 74 15.36 14.55 -1.13
N ARG A 75 14.36 15.30 -0.66
CA ARG A 75 13.16 14.80 0.02
C ARG A 75 11.88 15.23 -0.68
N PHE A 76 10.78 14.62 -0.31
CA PHE A 76 9.45 15.08 -0.64
C PHE A 76 8.47 14.82 0.50
N ASP A 77 7.47 15.69 0.63
CA ASP A 77 6.34 15.45 1.51
C ASP A 77 5.24 14.71 0.77
N TYR A 78 4.60 13.76 1.46
CA TYR A 78 3.48 12.99 0.94
C TYR A 78 2.27 13.07 1.87
N MET A 79 1.10 12.88 1.28
CA MET A 79 -0.15 12.61 1.98
C MET A 79 -0.90 11.53 1.20
N VAL A 80 -1.14 10.40 1.84
CA VAL A 80 -1.80 9.23 1.26
C VAL A 80 -2.99 8.87 2.14
N ASP A 81 -4.18 8.91 1.56
CA ASP A 81 -5.39 8.45 2.21
C ASP A 81 -5.62 6.96 1.94
N LEU A 82 -6.01 6.23 2.98
CA LEU A 82 -6.63 4.92 2.83
C LEU A 82 -8.13 5.10 2.81
N VAL A 83 -8.79 4.64 1.76
CA VAL A 83 -10.21 4.88 1.51
C VAL A 83 -10.94 3.56 1.21
N LYS A 84 -12.13 3.40 1.78
CA LYS A 84 -13.07 2.31 1.48
C LYS A 84 -14.15 2.84 0.51
N PRO A 85 -14.65 2.02 -0.43
CA PRO A 85 -15.88 2.36 -1.15
C PRO A 85 -17.03 2.51 -0.12
N GLY A 86 -17.80 3.58 -0.25
CA GLY A 86 -19.03 3.79 0.52
C GLY A 86 -20.26 3.27 -0.24
N ASP A 87 -21.37 3.18 0.50
CA ASP A 87 -22.60 2.53 0.02
C ASP A 87 -23.30 3.30 -1.13
N ASN A 88 -22.98 4.58 -1.34
CA ASN A 88 -23.53 5.44 -2.40
C ASN A 88 -22.47 6.38 -2.96
N LEU A 89 -21.79 6.05 -4.07
CA LEU A 89 -20.77 6.82 -4.84
C LEU A 89 -19.70 7.63 -4.05
N SER A 90 -19.76 7.60 -2.72
CA SER A 90 -19.00 8.37 -1.76
C SER A 90 -17.95 7.44 -1.21
N SER A 91 -16.74 7.95 -1.04
CA SER A 91 -15.64 7.15 -0.52
C SER A 91 -15.46 7.49 0.96
N GLN A 92 -15.35 6.48 1.81
CA GLN A 92 -15.14 6.66 3.24
C GLN A 92 -13.64 6.62 3.55
N ARG A 93 -13.07 7.73 4.02
CA ARG A 93 -11.68 7.77 4.47
C ARG A 93 -11.52 6.97 5.77
N LEU A 94 -10.65 5.95 5.74
CA LEU A 94 -10.31 5.13 6.90
C LEU A 94 -9.12 5.70 7.68
N ALA A 95 -8.13 6.24 6.96
CA ALA A 95 -6.96 6.86 7.54
C ALA A 95 -6.34 7.86 6.58
N SER A 96 -5.59 8.82 7.13
CA SER A 96 -4.68 9.67 6.37
C SER A 96 -3.27 9.46 6.89
N MET A 97 -2.32 9.25 5.97
CA MET A 97 -0.92 8.97 6.26
C MET A 97 -0.08 10.03 5.58
N SER A 98 0.49 10.94 6.36
CA SER A 98 1.40 11.96 5.86
C SER A 98 2.80 11.79 6.45
N GLY A 99 3.78 12.38 5.78
CA GLY A 99 5.15 12.41 6.24
C GLY A 99 6.10 12.91 5.17
N THR A 100 7.40 12.79 5.46
CA THR A 100 8.48 13.15 4.55
C THR A 100 9.25 11.90 4.19
N CYS A 101 9.65 11.78 2.92
CA CYS A 101 10.48 10.70 2.40
C CYS A 101 11.72 11.27 1.71
N ARG A 102 12.85 10.55 1.75
CA ARG A 102 13.97 10.81 0.84
C ARG A 102 13.72 10.11 -0.49
N GLU A 103 14.03 10.78 -1.60
CA GLU A 103 13.82 10.19 -2.93
C GLU A 103 14.54 8.85 -3.14
N GLU A 104 15.76 8.73 -2.61
CA GLU A 104 16.56 7.50 -2.67
C GLU A 104 15.93 6.34 -1.86
N GLN A 105 15.03 6.65 -0.90
CA GLN A 105 14.40 5.69 0.01
C GLN A 105 12.91 5.45 -0.33
N ILE A 106 12.46 5.85 -1.52
CA ILE A 106 11.03 5.78 -1.90
C ILE A 106 10.41 4.40 -1.71
N ALA A 107 11.16 3.32 -1.99
CA ALA A 107 10.70 1.95 -1.79
C ALA A 107 10.44 1.63 -0.30
N ARG A 108 11.32 2.09 0.59
CA ARG A 108 11.16 1.90 2.04
C ARG A 108 9.99 2.73 2.57
N CYS A 109 9.84 3.98 2.13
CA CYS A 109 8.70 4.81 2.51
C CYS A 109 7.37 4.19 2.07
N ALA A 110 7.30 3.66 0.85
CA ALA A 110 6.12 2.96 0.37
C ALA A 110 5.79 1.73 1.24
N ALA A 111 6.80 0.94 1.63
CA ALA A 111 6.63 -0.18 2.56
C ALA A 111 6.10 0.26 3.93
N ASP A 112 6.59 1.37 4.48
CA ASP A 112 6.10 1.91 5.74
C ASP A 112 4.65 2.41 5.63
N ILE A 113 4.27 3.04 4.51
CA ILE A 113 2.89 3.47 4.23
C ILE A 113 1.96 2.25 4.12
N VAL A 114 2.34 1.24 3.35
CA VAL A 114 1.55 0.00 3.21
C VAL A 114 1.42 -0.72 4.54
N SER A 115 2.49 -0.78 5.34
CA SER A 115 2.44 -1.35 6.70
C SER A 115 1.49 -0.58 7.63
N LYS A 116 1.45 0.75 7.53
CA LYS A 116 0.46 1.58 8.25
C LYS A 116 -0.96 1.27 7.79
N ALA A 117 -1.18 1.14 6.48
CA ALA A 117 -2.48 0.77 5.93
C ALA A 117 -2.94 -0.63 6.40
N GLU A 118 -2.03 -1.62 6.44
CA GLU A 118 -2.30 -2.97 6.96
C GLU A 118 -2.81 -2.98 8.40
N ARG A 119 -2.26 -2.08 9.23
CA ARG A 119 -2.71 -1.93 10.62
C ARG A 119 -4.12 -1.33 10.69
N LYS A 120 -4.48 -0.45 9.76
CA LYS A 120 -5.80 0.22 9.74
C LYS A 120 -6.93 -0.64 9.18
N VAL A 121 -6.62 -1.66 8.42
CA VAL A 121 -7.62 -2.63 7.91
C VAL A 121 -7.79 -3.86 8.80
N LYS A 122 -7.08 -3.92 9.94
CA LYS A 122 -7.14 -5.03 10.90
C LYS A 122 -8.31 -4.91 11.87
N ASP A 123 -8.78 -3.68 12.07
CA ASP A 123 -9.91 -3.33 12.93
C ASP A 123 -11.20 -3.23 12.08
#